data_AF-A0A191HVC8-F1
#
_entry.id   AF-A0A191HVC8-F1
#
_cell.length_a   1.000
_cell.length_b   1.000
_cell.length_c   1.000
_cell.angle_alpha   90.00
_cell.angle_beta   90.00
_cell.angle_gamma   90.00
#
_symmetry.space_group_name_H-M   'P 1'
#
loop_
_entity.id
_entity.type
_entity.pdbx_description
1 polymer ?
#
loop_
_entity_poly.entity_id
_entity_poly.type
_entity_poly.pdbx_seq_one_letter_code
_entity_poly.pdbx_strand_id
1 'polypeptide(L)'
;MEEERESFKTQLKRLYKTGDMGEDIRIWWSDAPAEACGFYWAMHILQDSKSRITSVKIPPFKLEGDSLRFINGTSDLSPEDIVEISATEKNIIFEERKAVALFWEKLVTENAPLRAVVNGIPCSLEEDFYDWVLWKIFPQRDFQVVEAIGLSLIQGTYCGVTDWWYAQRIKAFIRKTG
;
A
#
# COMPACT_ATOMS: atom_id res chain seq x y z
N MET A 1 4.79 8.60 -17.28
CA MET A 1 3.33 8.82 -17.14
C MET A 1 2.49 8.12 -18.20
N GLU A 2 2.52 8.48 -19.49
CA GLU A 2 1.64 7.82 -20.49
C GLU A 2 2.03 6.35 -20.76
N GLU A 3 3.33 6.08 -20.89
CA GLU A 3 3.86 4.73 -21.10
C GLU A 3 3.58 3.79 -19.90
N GLU A 4 3.72 4.29 -18.68
CA GLU A 4 3.38 3.55 -17.45
C GLU A 4 1.89 3.25 -17.37
N ARG A 5 1.04 4.17 -17.82
CA ARG A 5 -0.42 4.00 -17.85
C ARG A 5 -0.84 2.92 -18.84
N GLU A 6 -0.21 2.89 -20.02
CA GLU A 6 -0.48 1.84 -21.02
C GLU A 6 0.06 0.48 -20.58
N SER A 7 1.22 0.45 -19.93
CA SER A 7 1.74 -0.77 -19.29
C SER A 7 0.76 -1.31 -18.23
N PHE A 8 0.26 -0.44 -17.34
CA PHE A 8 -0.72 -0.82 -16.33
C PHE A 8 -2.01 -1.39 -16.93
N LYS A 9 -2.59 -0.71 -17.95
CA LYS A 9 -3.78 -1.22 -18.66
C LYS A 9 -3.54 -2.60 -19.25
N THR A 10 -2.36 -2.83 -19.81
CA THR A 10 -1.98 -4.11 -20.41
C THR A 10 -1.89 -5.22 -19.35
N GLN A 11 -1.25 -4.93 -18.22
CA GLN A 11 -1.14 -5.87 -17.10
C GLN A 11 -2.52 -6.18 -16.50
N LEU A 12 -3.39 -5.17 -16.37
CA LEU A 12 -4.75 -5.35 -15.87
C LEU A 12 -5.60 -6.22 -16.81
N LYS A 13 -5.53 -6.00 -18.13
CA LYS A 13 -6.19 -6.87 -19.12
C LYS A 13 -5.71 -8.32 -19.02
N ARG A 14 -4.41 -8.52 -18.80
CA ARG A 14 -3.84 -9.86 -18.60
C ARG A 14 -4.42 -10.51 -17.35
N LEU A 15 -4.53 -9.77 -16.24
CA LEU A 15 -5.10 -10.28 -15.00
C LEU A 15 -6.56 -10.74 -15.17
N TYR A 16 -7.40 -9.95 -15.84
CA TYR A 16 -8.78 -10.36 -16.16
C TYR A 16 -8.81 -11.63 -17.00
N LYS A 17 -7.99 -11.70 -18.06
CA LYS A 17 -7.93 -12.87 -18.94
C LYS A 17 -7.52 -14.14 -18.18
N THR A 18 -6.50 -14.06 -17.32
CA THR A 18 -6.09 -15.15 -16.44
C THR A 18 -7.22 -15.57 -15.51
N GLY A 19 -7.94 -14.60 -14.94
CA GLY A 19 -9.12 -14.82 -14.10
C GLY A 19 -10.28 -15.53 -14.82
N ASP A 20 -10.50 -15.23 -16.11
CA ASP A 20 -11.52 -15.85 -16.94
C ASP A 20 -11.14 -17.27 -17.38
N MET A 21 -9.84 -17.49 -17.62
CA MET A 21 -9.28 -18.79 -17.99
C MET A 21 -9.23 -19.78 -16.83
N GLY A 22 -9.44 -19.32 -15.59
CA GLY A 22 -9.39 -20.14 -14.39
C GLY A 22 -7.98 -20.55 -13.99
N GLU A 23 -6.96 -19.87 -14.49
CA GLU A 23 -5.56 -20.08 -14.09
C GLU A 23 -5.36 -19.63 -12.64
N ASP A 24 -4.54 -20.35 -11.87
CA ASP A 24 -4.26 -20.01 -10.47
C ASP A 24 -3.60 -18.63 -10.36
N ILE A 25 -4.11 -17.80 -9.44
CA ILE A 25 -3.60 -16.45 -9.18
C ILE A 25 -3.06 -16.40 -7.75
N ARG A 26 -1.76 -16.09 -7.62
CA ARG A 26 -1.10 -15.84 -6.32
C ARG A 26 -0.84 -14.36 -6.14
N ILE A 27 -1.32 -13.79 -5.04
CA ILE A 27 -1.17 -12.37 -4.72
C ILE A 27 -0.25 -12.19 -3.52
N TRP A 28 0.83 -11.44 -3.73
CA TRP A 28 1.75 -11.02 -2.68
C TRP A 28 1.39 -9.63 -2.20
N TRP A 29 1.35 -9.42 -0.89
CA TRP A 29 0.99 -8.14 -0.31
C TRP A 29 1.51 -7.99 1.12
N SER A 30 1.59 -6.75 1.60
CA SER A 30 1.95 -6.40 2.98
C SER A 30 0.95 -5.40 3.57
N ASP A 31 1.17 -5.01 4.83
CA ASP A 31 0.39 -3.94 5.47
C ASP A 31 0.83 -2.52 5.03
N ALA A 32 1.73 -2.40 4.05
CA ALA A 32 2.00 -1.13 3.40
C ALA A 32 0.70 -0.60 2.75
N PRO A 33 0.32 0.68 2.96
CA PRO A 33 -0.99 1.18 2.52
C PRO A 33 -1.29 0.96 1.03
N ALA A 34 -0.30 1.15 0.16
CA ALA A 34 -0.45 0.94 -1.28
C ALA A 34 -0.72 -0.53 -1.63
N GLU A 35 0.02 -1.46 -1.00
CA GLU A 35 -0.12 -2.90 -1.26
C GLU A 35 -1.41 -3.46 -0.66
N ALA A 36 -1.76 -3.05 0.56
CA ALA A 36 -3.02 -3.42 1.18
C ALA A 36 -4.21 -2.93 0.37
N CYS A 37 -4.20 -1.68 -0.11
CA CYS A 37 -5.24 -1.20 -1.03
C CYS A 37 -5.27 -2.01 -2.33
N GLY A 38 -4.10 -2.32 -2.90
CA GLY A 38 -3.98 -3.17 -4.08
C GLY A 38 -4.58 -4.56 -3.89
N PHE A 39 -4.34 -5.18 -2.74
CA PHE A 39 -4.92 -6.48 -2.37
C PHE A 39 -6.45 -6.42 -2.28
N TYR A 40 -6.99 -5.43 -1.58
CA TYR A 40 -8.45 -5.26 -1.43
C TYR A 40 -9.12 -4.97 -2.78
N TRP A 41 -8.50 -4.11 -3.58
CA TRP A 41 -8.95 -3.84 -4.94
C TRP A 41 -8.90 -5.09 -5.84
N ALA A 42 -7.84 -5.89 -5.74
CA ALA A 42 -7.72 -7.14 -6.49
C ALA A 42 -8.85 -8.12 -6.14
N MET A 43 -9.25 -8.21 -4.87
CA MET A 43 -10.39 -9.04 -4.46
C MET A 43 -11.69 -8.55 -5.09
N HIS A 44 -11.88 -7.24 -5.22
CA HIS A 44 -13.05 -6.66 -5.87
C HIS A 44 -13.11 -6.99 -7.38
N ILE A 45 -12.00 -6.83 -8.12
CA ILE A 45 -12.01 -7.11 -9.56
C ILE A 45 -12.01 -8.61 -9.90
N LEU A 46 -11.55 -9.47 -8.98
CA LEU A 46 -11.52 -10.93 -9.15
C LEU A 46 -12.66 -11.64 -8.39
N GLN A 47 -13.64 -10.90 -7.86
CA GLN A 47 -14.66 -11.46 -6.96
C GLN A 47 -15.43 -12.65 -7.57
N ASP A 48 -15.71 -12.57 -8.87
CA ASP A 48 -16.44 -13.61 -9.63
C ASP A 48 -15.52 -14.51 -10.47
N SER A 49 -14.20 -14.37 -10.32
CA SER A 49 -13.24 -15.19 -11.07
C SER A 49 -13.33 -16.66 -10.65
N LYS A 50 -13.29 -17.54 -11.65
CA LYS A 50 -13.24 -19.00 -11.47
C LYS A 50 -11.87 -19.51 -11.03
N SER A 51 -10.85 -18.64 -11.07
CA SER A 51 -9.50 -18.98 -10.64
C SER A 51 -9.44 -19.32 -9.16
N ARG A 52 -8.58 -20.28 -8.84
CA ARG A 52 -8.08 -20.43 -7.48
C ARG A 52 -7.22 -19.22 -7.16
N ILE A 53 -7.56 -18.52 -6.08
CA ILE A 53 -6.79 -17.36 -5.63
C ILE A 53 -6.13 -17.70 -4.31
N THR A 54 -4.84 -17.46 -4.24
CA THR A 54 -4.04 -17.58 -3.02
C THR A 54 -3.40 -16.26 -2.69
N SER A 55 -3.13 -16.05 -1.40
CA SER A 55 -2.38 -14.89 -0.91
C SER A 55 -1.15 -15.32 -0.14
N VAL A 56 -0.09 -14.55 -0.30
CA VAL A 56 1.11 -14.58 0.53
C VAL A 56 1.23 -13.22 1.21
N LYS A 57 0.99 -13.17 2.52
CA LYS A 57 1.11 -11.93 3.30
C LYS A 57 2.53 -11.81 3.85
N ILE A 58 3.21 -10.73 3.48
CA ILE A 58 4.56 -10.43 3.92
C ILE A 58 4.53 -9.98 5.39
N PRO A 59 5.35 -10.59 6.27
CA PRO A 59 5.45 -10.15 7.65
C PRO A 59 6.14 -8.78 7.73
N PRO A 60 5.78 -7.93 8.71
CA PRO A 60 6.34 -6.58 8.84
C PRO A 60 7.82 -6.57 9.24
N PHE A 61 8.32 -7.67 9.78
CA PHE A 61 9.71 -7.85 10.15
C PHE A 61 10.07 -9.33 10.17
N LYS A 62 11.37 -9.61 10.07
CA LYS A 62 11.95 -10.94 10.25
C LYS A 62 13.24 -10.87 11.04
N LEU A 63 13.67 -12.03 11.53
CA LEU A 63 14.98 -12.18 12.13
C LEU A 63 16.03 -12.38 11.03
N GLU A 64 17.12 -11.63 11.10
CA GLU A 64 18.28 -11.73 10.22
C GLU A 64 19.52 -11.88 11.10
N GLY A 65 19.98 -13.13 11.27
CA GLY A 65 20.96 -13.48 12.31
C GLY A 65 20.39 -13.22 13.70
N ASP A 66 21.06 -12.35 14.47
CA ASP A 66 20.59 -11.90 15.79
C ASP A 66 19.94 -10.50 15.74
N SER A 67 19.63 -9.99 14.54
CA SER A 67 19.08 -8.65 14.34
C SER A 67 17.67 -8.67 13.77
N LEU A 68 16.87 -7.67 14.13
CA LEU A 68 15.53 -7.48 13.59
C LEU A 68 15.62 -6.65 12.30
N ARG A 69 15.10 -7.18 11.19
CA ARG A 69 14.96 -6.46 9.93
C ARG A 69 13.49 -6.16 9.65
N PHE A 70 13.20 -4.89 9.38
CA PHE A 70 11.88 -4.45 8.92
C PHE A 70 11.74 -4.68 7.41
N ILE A 71 10.54 -5.06 6.98
CA ILE A 71 10.19 -5.27 5.56
C ILE A 71 9.01 -4.35 5.26
N ASN A 72 9.22 -3.34 4.42
CA ASN A 72 8.19 -2.33 4.15
C ASN A 72 7.24 -2.72 3.03
N GLY A 73 7.49 -3.82 2.32
CA GLY A 73 6.63 -4.31 1.26
C GLY A 73 7.32 -5.35 0.38
N THR A 74 6.66 -5.67 -0.73
CA THR A 74 7.15 -6.62 -1.75
C THR A 74 8.47 -6.19 -2.38
N SER A 75 8.75 -4.88 -2.45
CA SER A 75 10.00 -4.32 -2.99
C SER A 75 11.23 -4.65 -2.15
N ASP A 76 11.05 -4.94 -0.87
CA ASP A 76 12.14 -5.12 0.09
C ASP A 76 12.56 -6.59 0.23
N LEU A 77 11.91 -7.50 -0.51
CA LEU A 77 12.16 -8.94 -0.44
C LEU A 77 13.41 -9.34 -1.22
N SER A 78 14.30 -10.07 -0.57
CA SER A 78 15.39 -10.78 -1.25
C SER A 78 14.89 -12.07 -1.92
N PRO A 79 15.68 -12.68 -2.82
CA PRO A 79 15.35 -14.01 -3.38
C PRO A 79 15.10 -15.08 -2.30
N GLU A 80 15.86 -15.04 -1.21
CA GLU A 80 15.72 -15.94 -0.07
C GLU A 80 14.40 -15.68 0.67
N ASP A 81 14.04 -14.41 0.88
CA ASP A 81 12.76 -14.02 1.48
C ASP A 81 11.59 -14.56 0.67
N ILE A 82 11.66 -14.48 -0.66
CA ILE A 82 10.62 -15.01 -1.55
C ILE A 82 10.46 -16.52 -1.35
N VAL A 83 11.55 -17.28 -1.26
CA VAL A 83 11.47 -18.73 -1.06
C VAL A 83 10.85 -19.05 0.30
N GLU A 84 11.32 -18.40 1.37
CA GLU A 84 10.85 -18.63 2.74
C GLU A 84 9.37 -18.26 2.90
N ILE A 85 9.00 -17.05 2.49
CA ILE A 85 7.66 -16.49 2.71
C ILE A 85 6.63 -17.16 1.79
N SER A 86 7.03 -17.71 0.64
CA SER A 86 6.15 -18.50 -0.24
C SER A 86 5.46 -19.65 0.50
N ALA A 87 6.10 -20.22 1.53
CA ALA A 87 5.53 -21.30 2.33
C ALA A 87 4.31 -20.87 3.16
N THR A 88 4.08 -19.56 3.32
CA THR A 88 2.94 -18.98 4.06
C THR A 88 1.70 -18.76 3.19
N GLU A 89 1.73 -19.25 1.94
CA GLU A 89 0.61 -19.16 1.00
C GLU A 89 -0.69 -19.74 1.59
N LYS A 90 -1.76 -18.96 1.48
CA LYS A 90 -3.10 -19.34 1.93
C LYS A 90 -4.10 -19.22 0.79
N ASN A 91 -5.01 -20.19 0.70
CA ASN A 91 -6.13 -20.11 -0.23
C ASN A 91 -7.15 -19.07 0.27
N ILE A 92 -7.59 -18.18 -0.61
CA ILE A 92 -8.67 -17.25 -0.34
C ILE A 92 -9.97 -17.88 -0.83
N ILE A 93 -10.84 -18.25 0.11
CA ILE A 93 -12.14 -18.82 -0.24
C ILE A 93 -13.07 -17.75 -0.81
N PHE A 94 -14.15 -18.17 -1.48
CA PHE A 94 -15.08 -17.26 -2.13
C PHE A 94 -15.69 -16.25 -1.14
N GLU A 95 -16.06 -16.70 0.05
CA GLU A 95 -16.67 -15.88 1.10
C GLU A 95 -15.71 -14.79 1.60
N GLU A 96 -14.44 -15.13 1.82
CA GLU A 96 -13.40 -14.16 2.21
C GLU A 96 -13.18 -13.13 1.11
N ARG A 97 -13.05 -13.59 -0.13
CA ARG A 97 -12.89 -12.72 -1.31
C ARG A 97 -14.04 -11.72 -1.43
N LYS A 98 -15.28 -12.20 -1.31
CA LYS A 98 -16.48 -11.37 -1.37
C LYS A 98 -16.55 -10.38 -0.21
N ALA A 99 -16.19 -10.79 1.00
CA ALA A 99 -16.16 -9.90 2.16
C ALA A 99 -15.15 -8.75 1.97
N VAL A 100 -13.95 -9.06 1.48
CA VAL A 100 -12.90 -8.07 1.20
C VAL A 100 -13.32 -7.14 0.05
N ALA A 101 -13.94 -7.67 -1.00
CA ALA A 101 -14.48 -6.90 -2.12
C ALA A 101 -15.54 -5.88 -1.67
N LEU A 102 -16.50 -6.29 -0.84
CA LEU A 102 -17.51 -5.40 -0.27
C LEU A 102 -16.89 -4.33 0.64
N PHE A 103 -15.85 -4.70 1.40
CA PHE A 103 -15.12 -3.72 2.20
C PHE A 103 -14.42 -2.69 1.32
N TRP A 104 -13.82 -3.12 0.20
CA TRP A 104 -13.24 -2.19 -0.78
C TRP A 104 -14.28 -1.23 -1.35
N GLU A 105 -15.48 -1.71 -1.70
CA GLU A 105 -16.58 -0.85 -2.19
C GLU A 105 -16.98 0.22 -1.17
N LYS A 106 -16.99 -0.12 0.13
CA LYS A 106 -17.19 0.86 1.20
C LYS A 106 -16.10 1.95 1.18
N LEU A 107 -14.83 1.57 1.10
CA LEU A 107 -13.71 2.53 1.02
C LEU A 107 -13.75 3.40 -0.24
N VAL A 108 -14.25 2.86 -1.35
CA VAL A 108 -14.47 3.64 -2.59
C VAL A 108 -15.60 4.63 -2.41
N THR A 109 -16.69 4.22 -1.76
CA THR A 109 -17.84 5.08 -1.45
C THR A 109 -17.47 6.24 -0.52
N GLU A 110 -16.61 5.98 0.47
CA GLU A 110 -16.07 7.01 1.36
C GLU A 110 -15.22 8.05 0.62
N ASN A 111 -14.57 7.65 -0.49
CA ASN A 111 -13.79 8.52 -1.38
C ASN A 111 -12.83 9.48 -0.65
N ALA A 112 -12.23 9.00 0.44
CA ALA A 112 -11.31 9.80 1.24
C ALA A 112 -9.98 10.03 0.52
N PRO A 113 -9.32 11.18 0.78
CA PRO A 113 -8.08 11.56 0.10
C PRO A 113 -6.88 10.70 0.49
N LEU A 114 -6.91 10.08 1.67
CA LEU A 114 -5.84 9.24 2.18
C LEU A 114 -6.39 7.89 2.66
N ARG A 115 -5.61 6.83 2.43
CA ARG A 115 -5.84 5.52 3.03
C ARG A 115 -4.62 5.06 3.79
N ALA A 116 -4.82 4.53 4.99
CA ALA A 116 -3.77 3.90 5.79
C ALA A 116 -4.27 2.55 6.32
N VAL A 117 -3.35 1.71 6.79
CA VAL A 117 -3.70 0.45 7.46
C VAL A 117 -3.64 0.66 8.96
N VAL A 118 -4.80 0.66 9.61
CA VAL A 118 -4.93 0.83 11.07
C VAL A 118 -5.38 -0.51 11.66
N ASN A 119 -4.59 -1.06 12.58
CA ASN A 119 -4.82 -2.39 13.16
C ASN A 119 -5.00 -3.50 12.11
N GLY A 120 -4.26 -3.43 11.00
CA GLY A 120 -4.32 -4.41 9.91
C GLY A 120 -5.51 -4.24 8.95
N ILE A 121 -6.27 -3.14 9.07
CA ILE A 121 -7.46 -2.87 8.24
C ILE A 121 -7.24 -1.55 7.48
N PRO A 122 -7.45 -1.50 6.16
CA PRO A 122 -7.45 -0.23 5.43
C PRO A 122 -8.56 0.70 5.92
N CYS A 123 -8.22 1.96 6.16
CA CYS A 123 -9.14 2.99 6.64
C CYS A 123 -9.04 4.24 5.78
N SER A 124 -10.18 4.87 5.54
CA SER A 124 -10.32 6.18 4.92
C SER A 124 -9.99 7.28 5.92
N LEU A 125 -9.08 8.17 5.56
CA LEU A 125 -8.56 9.22 6.44
C LEU A 125 -8.55 10.57 5.73
N GLU A 126 -8.61 11.63 6.51
CA GLU A 126 -8.41 12.99 6.03
C GLU A 126 -6.98 13.21 5.53
N GLU A 127 -6.83 14.16 4.61
CA GLU A 127 -5.55 14.44 3.96
C GLU A 127 -4.50 14.99 4.94
N ASP A 128 -4.91 15.49 6.11
CA ASP A 128 -4.05 16.07 7.14
C ASP A 128 -3.65 15.07 8.25
N PHE A 129 -4.06 13.81 8.16
CA PHE A 129 -3.89 12.83 9.23
C PHE A 129 -2.44 12.70 9.74
N TYR A 130 -1.45 12.79 8.85
CA TYR A 130 -0.02 12.73 9.20
C TYR A 130 0.67 14.11 9.28
N ASP A 131 -0.08 15.22 9.26
CA ASP A 131 0.50 16.57 9.34
C ASP A 131 1.27 16.80 10.66
N TRP A 132 0.96 16.01 11.71
CA TRP A 132 1.72 16.03 12.96
C TRP A 132 3.21 15.70 12.77
N VAL A 133 3.58 14.91 11.75
CA VAL A 133 4.98 14.64 11.42
C VAL A 133 5.67 15.93 10.98
N LEU A 134 5.01 16.69 10.10
CA LEU A 134 5.51 17.98 9.62
C LEU A 134 5.62 19.00 10.76
N TRP A 135 4.65 19.06 11.67
CA TRP A 135 4.69 19.98 12.81
C TRP A 135 5.84 19.73 13.78
N LYS A 136 6.28 18.48 13.93
CA LYS A 136 7.47 18.14 14.73
C LYS A 136 8.77 18.59 14.08
N ILE A 137 8.78 18.73 12.76
CA ILE A 137 9.98 18.98 11.97
C ILE A 137 10.13 20.44 11.61
N PHE A 138 9.02 21.13 11.33
CA PHE A 138 9.04 22.54 10.93
C PHE A 138 9.82 23.37 11.96
N PRO A 139 11.02 23.83 11.58
CA PRO A 139 11.84 24.56 12.50
C PRO A 139 11.31 26.00 12.63
N GLN A 140 11.60 26.66 13.75
CA GLN A 140 11.31 28.08 13.98
C GLN A 140 12.31 28.99 13.22
N ARG A 141 12.73 28.59 12.03
CA ARG A 141 13.67 29.31 11.15
C ARG A 141 13.32 29.01 9.69
N ASP A 142 13.93 29.75 8.76
CA ASP A 142 13.87 29.40 7.34
C ASP A 142 14.50 28.02 7.09
N PHE A 143 13.90 27.25 6.20
CA PHE A 143 14.33 25.91 5.83
C PHE A 143 14.02 25.61 4.36
N GLN A 144 14.74 24.64 3.79
CA GLN A 144 14.46 24.16 2.43
C GLN A 144 13.39 23.07 2.46
N VAL A 145 12.47 23.08 1.49
CA VAL A 145 11.40 22.05 1.39
C VAL A 145 11.98 20.63 1.33
N VAL A 146 13.11 20.44 0.66
CA VAL A 146 13.80 19.13 0.57
C VAL A 146 14.30 18.65 1.93
N GLU A 147 14.80 19.55 2.78
CA GLU A 147 15.23 19.25 4.15
C GLU A 147 14.03 18.76 4.99
N ALA A 148 12.90 19.46 4.92
CA ALA A 148 11.69 19.07 5.64
C ALA A 148 11.14 17.72 5.18
N ILE A 149 11.09 17.45 3.86
CA ILE A 149 10.64 16.16 3.33
C ILE A 149 11.56 15.04 3.78
N GLY A 150 12.89 15.22 3.67
CA GLY A 150 13.86 14.22 4.09
C GLY A 150 13.73 13.85 5.57
N LEU A 151 13.62 14.85 6.44
CA LEU A 151 13.37 14.64 7.86
C LEU A 151 12.02 13.96 8.14
N SER A 152 10.99 14.27 7.32
CA SER A 152 9.64 13.71 7.48
C SER A 152 9.57 12.24 7.11
N LEU A 153 10.33 11.82 6.11
CA LEU A 153 10.47 10.41 5.77
C LEU A 153 11.15 9.63 6.90
N ILE A 154 12.16 10.22 7.56
CA ILE A 154 12.88 9.58 8.67
C ILE A 154 11.98 9.50 9.92
N GLN A 155 11.35 10.60 10.33
CA GLN A 155 10.50 10.59 11.53
C GLN A 155 9.16 9.86 11.32
N GLY A 156 8.64 9.91 10.10
CA GLY A 156 7.39 9.30 9.68
C GLY A 156 7.59 7.94 9.01
N THR A 157 8.69 7.23 9.26
CA THR A 157 9.03 5.93 8.62
C THR A 157 7.84 4.96 8.61
N TYR A 158 7.00 4.97 9.66
CA TYR A 158 5.86 4.06 9.80
C TYR A 158 4.54 4.58 9.21
N CYS A 159 4.51 5.79 8.65
CA CYS A 159 3.28 6.39 8.11
C CYS A 159 2.90 5.80 6.73
N GLY A 160 3.85 5.19 6.03
CA GLY A 160 3.62 4.56 4.72
C GLY A 160 3.23 5.56 3.61
N VAL A 161 3.53 6.85 3.81
CA VAL A 161 3.33 7.92 2.82
C VAL A 161 4.64 8.27 2.11
N THR A 162 4.53 8.73 0.87
CA THR A 162 5.70 9.06 0.04
C THR A 162 6.15 10.51 0.22
N ASP A 163 7.33 10.82 -0.31
CA ASP A 163 7.84 12.18 -0.45
C ASP A 163 6.86 13.13 -1.17
N TRP A 164 6.18 12.61 -2.20
CA TRP A 164 5.14 13.33 -2.94
C TRP A 164 4.01 13.79 -2.02
N TRP A 165 3.54 12.94 -1.11
CA TRP A 165 2.49 13.30 -0.17
C TRP A 165 2.93 14.47 0.72
N TYR A 166 4.11 14.38 1.34
CA TYR A 166 4.66 15.48 2.15
C TYR A 166 4.83 16.77 1.34
N ALA A 167 5.29 16.68 0.09
CA ALA A 167 5.43 17.84 -0.79
C ALA A 167 4.08 18.52 -1.07
N GLN A 168 2.99 17.76 -1.25
CA GLN A 168 1.66 18.33 -1.42
C GLN A 168 1.16 19.03 -0.16
N ARG A 169 1.37 18.43 1.02
CA ARG A 169 1.00 19.05 2.30
C ARG A 169 1.73 20.36 2.55
N ILE A 170 3.04 20.40 2.32
CA ILE A 170 3.85 21.62 2.45
C ILE A 170 3.34 22.71 1.49
N LYS A 171 3.05 22.36 0.23
CA LYS A 171 2.45 23.30 -0.74
C LYS A 171 1.10 23.84 -0.28
N ALA A 172 0.26 22.99 0.30
CA ALA A 172 -1.04 23.39 0.83
C ALA A 172 -0.90 24.37 2.00
N PHE A 173 0.08 24.16 2.89
CA PHE A 173 0.39 25.11 3.95
C PHE A 173 0.85 26.46 3.41
N ILE A 174 1.81 26.48 2.48
CA ILE A 174 2.32 27.74 1.88
C ILE A 174 1.18 28.55 1.24
N ARG A 175 0.24 27.89 0.55
CA ARG A 175 -0.93 28.57 -0.07
C ARG A 175 -1.92 29.15 0.94
N LYS A 176 -1.96 28.64 2.18
CA LYS A 176 -2.85 29.15 3.23
C LYS A 176 -2.26 30.33 3.98
N THR A 177 -0.94 30.50 3.96
CA THR A 177 -0.21 31.56 4.67
C THR A 177 0.16 32.76 3.79
N GLY A 178 -0.04 32.68 2.48
CA GLY A 178 0.19 33.77 1.52
C GLY A 178 -1.12 34.30 0.95
#